data_AF-A0A935D9X8-F1
#
_entry.id   AF-A0A935D9X8-F1
#
_cell.length_a   1.000
_cell.length_b   1.000
_cell.length_c   1.000
_cell.angle_alpha   90.00
_cell.angle_beta   90.00
_cell.angle_gamma   90.00
#
_symmetry.space_group_name_H-M   'P 1'
#
loop_
_entity.id
_entity.type
_entity.pdbx_description
1 polymer ?
#
loop_
_entity_poly.entity_id
_entity_poly.type
_entity_poly.pdbx_seq_one_letter_code
_entity_poly.pdbx_strand_id
1 'polypeptide(L)'
;MAVGYSLSLVPETLEHAVVIRYDTDGSLDDSFATNGIRRESSPGQYDRYNAVAIQPDGRILTAGRIFNGFNNHGILARYLADGSPDLSFGTNGRISIDAQPAGAGFNAIVLQPDGSIVCVGNTTGPSGSSAYLLARYTVDGVLDPSFGNGGIVAYDFVLGFGDEFATSVALQQDGSIVVAGFVRGVDPFLPVRDMLVARFGSNGSIDGSFGTAGSIAVATVINGFGLSLILRSDDRILLGSALDGVFMVAMLTSNGTLDTGFSDDGLAIIPVVGSYCIGRSIALQPDGKVLLAGNATADTTGMAVIRLHTGQTKVGVEETHSAVGGLLISPNPIRDHVTITCTLSYLQRVDIRMVDATGRVVRQLLQNISLPAGEHQLHFEFDDAVPVGLYTIQCSTGQTMLNKLVVKQ
;
A
#
# COMPACT_ATOMS: atom_id res chain seq x y z
N MET A 1 8.92 11.29 16.40
CA MET A 1 7.77 10.76 17.17
C MET A 1 7.36 9.42 16.58
N ALA A 2 7.06 8.45 17.41
CA ALA A 2 6.48 7.17 17.01
C ALA A 2 5.30 6.82 17.94
N VAL A 3 4.31 6.10 17.40
CA VAL A 3 3.21 5.53 18.19
C VAL A 3 3.09 4.05 17.89
N GLY A 4 2.56 3.31 18.85
CA GLY A 4 2.29 1.89 18.69
C GLY A 4 1.58 1.33 19.91
N TYR A 5 1.63 0.01 20.03
CA TYR A 5 1.13 -0.72 21.19
C TYR A 5 2.08 -1.88 21.49
N SER A 6 2.21 -2.22 22.77
CA SER A 6 3.00 -3.38 23.20
C SER A 6 2.11 -4.54 23.62
N LEU A 7 2.45 -5.75 23.18
CA LEU A 7 1.90 -6.98 23.73
C LEU A 7 2.79 -7.41 24.91
N SER A 8 2.26 -7.47 26.12
CA SER A 8 2.99 -8.05 27.25
C SER A 8 2.84 -9.57 27.23
N LEU A 9 3.94 -10.30 27.42
CA LEU A 9 3.94 -11.77 27.56
C LEU A 9 3.45 -12.24 28.94
N VAL A 10 3.05 -11.31 29.81
CA VAL A 10 2.46 -11.64 31.12
C VAL A 10 0.94 -11.77 30.94
N PRO A 11 0.31 -12.89 31.36
CA PRO A 11 -1.10 -13.20 31.09
C PRO A 11 -2.14 -12.18 31.59
N GLU A 12 -1.75 -11.15 32.34
CA GLU A 12 -2.66 -10.22 33.03
C GLU A 12 -2.47 -8.73 32.67
N THR A 13 -1.66 -8.38 31.66
CA THR A 13 -1.54 -6.97 31.22
C THR A 13 -1.90 -6.81 29.75
N LEU A 14 -2.97 -6.03 29.53
CA LEU A 14 -3.64 -5.73 28.27
C LEU A 14 -2.70 -5.01 27.27
N GLU A 15 -3.14 -4.78 26.03
CA GLU A 15 -2.39 -3.94 25.08
C GLU A 15 -2.36 -2.49 25.58
N HIS A 16 -1.16 -1.96 25.79
CA HIS A 16 -0.96 -0.56 26.21
C HIS A 16 -0.55 0.26 24.99
N ALA A 17 -1.31 1.29 24.66
CA ALA A 17 -0.91 2.26 23.67
C ALA A 17 0.32 3.03 24.18
N VAL A 18 1.27 3.31 23.29
CA VAL A 18 2.50 4.03 23.62
C VAL A 18 2.74 5.16 22.64
N VAL A 19 3.28 6.26 23.16
CA VAL A 19 3.87 7.35 22.37
C VAL A 19 5.32 7.48 22.76
N ILE A 20 6.21 7.43 21.78
CA ILE A 20 7.65 7.51 21.99
C ILE A 20 8.21 8.74 21.27
N ARG A 21 9.00 9.52 21.97
CA ARG A 21 9.73 10.66 21.40
C ARG A 21 11.21 10.35 21.35
N TYR A 22 11.83 10.75 20.25
CA TYR A 22 13.25 10.61 19.99
C TYR A 22 13.83 11.97 19.67
N ASP A 23 15.08 12.17 20.05
CA ASP A 23 15.91 13.29 19.63
C ASP A 23 16.35 13.15 18.17
N THR A 24 16.96 14.20 17.63
CA THR A 24 17.40 14.25 16.22
C THR A 24 18.54 13.27 15.92
N ASP A 25 19.26 12.80 16.93
CA ASP A 25 20.28 11.76 16.83
C ASP A 25 19.71 10.33 16.98
N GLY A 26 18.40 10.21 17.25
CA GLY A 26 17.68 8.95 17.40
C GLY A 26 17.71 8.37 18.82
N SER A 27 18.29 9.03 19.82
CA SER A 27 18.12 8.63 21.23
C SER A 27 16.70 8.92 21.72
N LEU A 28 16.28 8.27 22.81
CA LEU A 28 15.02 8.62 23.48
C LEU A 28 15.14 10.03 24.08
N ASP A 29 14.09 10.82 23.93
CA ASP A 29 14.03 12.16 24.52
C ASP A 29 13.60 12.08 25.99
N ASP A 30 14.56 12.17 26.90
CA ASP A 30 14.30 12.06 28.33
C ASP A 30 13.44 13.19 28.92
N SER A 31 13.23 14.30 28.19
CA SER A 31 12.32 15.37 28.60
C SER A 31 10.84 15.07 28.32
N PHE A 32 10.55 14.01 27.57
CA PHE A 32 9.19 13.61 27.21
C PHE A 32 8.68 12.49 28.12
N ALA A 33 7.56 12.75 28.80
CA ALA A 33 6.88 11.82 29.70
C ALA A 33 7.88 11.14 30.67
N THR A 34 7.92 9.80 30.71
CA THR A 34 8.89 9.06 31.51
C THR A 34 9.92 8.43 30.58
N ASN A 35 11.12 9.01 30.54
CA ASN A 35 12.28 8.55 29.74
C ASN A 35 11.93 8.38 28.26
N GLY A 36 11.31 9.40 27.66
CA GLY A 36 10.91 9.41 26.25
C GLY A 36 9.68 8.59 25.91
N ILE A 37 9.01 7.96 26.88
CA ILE A 37 7.91 7.04 26.63
C ILE A 37 6.68 7.39 27.46
N ARG A 38 5.59 7.71 26.76
CA ARG A 38 4.24 7.78 27.30
C ARG A 38 3.59 6.41 27.17
N ARG A 39 3.04 5.88 28.26
CA ARG A 39 2.26 4.64 28.27
C ARG A 39 0.84 4.95 28.71
N GLU A 40 -0.12 4.44 27.97
CA GLU A 40 -1.52 4.51 28.35
C GLU A 40 -2.01 3.15 28.85
N SER A 41 -2.81 3.18 29.89
CA SER A 41 -3.49 2.01 30.42
C SER A 41 -4.96 2.31 30.59
N SER A 42 -5.81 1.51 29.95
CA SER A 42 -7.26 1.54 30.14
C SER A 42 -7.68 0.18 30.72
N PRO A 43 -7.89 0.07 32.04
CA PRO A 43 -8.21 -1.22 32.67
C PRO A 43 -9.43 -1.89 32.02
N GLY A 44 -9.28 -3.16 31.63
CA GLY A 44 -10.34 -3.94 30.96
C GLY A 44 -10.56 -3.61 29.48
N GLN A 45 -9.73 -2.77 28.87
CA GLN A 45 -9.80 -2.38 27.46
C GLN A 45 -8.47 -2.58 26.75
N TYR A 46 -8.49 -2.66 25.42
CA TYR A 46 -7.29 -2.76 24.59
C TYR A 46 -7.14 -1.48 23.76
N ASP A 47 -6.12 -0.69 24.08
CA ASP A 47 -5.86 0.58 23.41
C ASP A 47 -4.77 0.38 22.35
N ARG A 48 -5.03 0.82 21.12
CA ARG A 48 -4.03 0.88 20.05
C ARG A 48 -3.99 2.27 19.45
N TYR A 49 -2.83 2.92 19.49
CA TYR A 49 -2.57 4.11 18.69
C TYR A 49 -1.88 3.71 17.39
N ASN A 50 -2.51 4.07 16.29
CA ASN A 50 -2.10 3.71 14.93
C ASN A 50 -1.43 4.88 14.21
N ALA A 51 -1.77 6.12 14.55
CA ALA A 51 -1.24 7.31 13.90
C ALA A 51 -0.95 8.44 14.89
N VAL A 52 -0.02 9.32 14.50
CA VAL A 52 0.39 10.50 15.25
C VAL A 52 0.53 11.70 14.32
N ALA A 53 0.09 12.86 14.80
CA ALA A 53 0.33 14.16 14.18
C ALA A 53 0.78 15.16 15.24
N ILE A 54 1.50 16.19 14.80
CA ILE A 54 1.93 17.31 15.65
C ILE A 54 1.17 18.55 15.15
N GLN A 55 0.44 19.20 16.05
CA GLN A 55 -0.24 20.46 15.76
C GLN A 55 0.80 21.61 15.71
N PRO A 56 0.51 22.73 15.02
CA PRO A 56 1.46 23.84 14.88
C PRO A 56 1.95 24.45 16.21
N ASP A 57 1.17 24.28 17.27
CA ASP A 57 1.49 24.72 18.63
C ASP A 57 2.36 23.73 19.43
N GLY A 58 2.77 22.62 18.81
CA GLY A 58 3.60 21.59 19.44
C GLY A 58 2.82 20.54 20.24
N ARG A 59 1.48 20.62 20.30
CA ARG A 59 0.65 19.55 20.86
C ARG A 59 0.73 18.31 19.98
N ILE A 60 0.70 17.14 20.61
CA ILE A 60 0.84 15.84 19.97
C ILE A 60 -0.52 15.16 19.98
N LEU A 61 -0.99 14.75 18.81
CA LEU A 61 -2.28 14.12 18.62
C LEU A 61 -2.09 12.69 18.16
N THR A 62 -2.79 11.75 18.77
CA THR A 62 -2.79 10.35 18.36
C THR A 62 -4.20 9.93 17.93
N ALA A 63 -4.27 8.99 17.00
CA ALA A 63 -5.50 8.36 16.57
C ALA A 63 -5.36 6.84 16.58
N GLY A 64 -6.45 6.15 16.85
CA GLY A 64 -6.42 4.71 17.02
C GLY A 64 -7.77 4.08 17.28
N ARG A 65 -7.74 2.96 18.00
CA ARG A 65 -8.96 2.26 18.45
C ARG A 65 -8.84 1.77 19.89
N ILE A 66 -9.99 1.68 20.54
CA ILE A 66 -10.20 0.98 21.80
C ILE A 66 -11.09 -0.22 21.53
N PHE A 67 -10.72 -1.40 22.04
CA PHE A 67 -11.60 -2.57 22.08
C PHE A 67 -12.11 -2.79 23.51
N ASN A 68 -13.43 -2.79 23.68
CA ASN A 68 -14.10 -2.94 24.99
C ASN A 68 -14.61 -4.37 25.27
N GLY A 69 -14.15 -5.36 24.49
CA GLY A 69 -14.63 -6.74 24.59
C GLY A 69 -15.77 -7.08 23.62
N PHE A 70 -16.43 -6.07 23.05
CA PHE A 70 -17.52 -6.25 22.08
C PHE A 70 -17.22 -5.61 20.74
N ASN A 71 -16.87 -4.32 20.72
CA ASN A 71 -16.65 -3.54 19.50
C ASN A 71 -15.37 -2.71 19.58
N ASN A 72 -14.87 -2.32 18.40
CA ASN A 72 -13.87 -1.26 18.28
C ASN A 72 -14.55 0.11 18.30
N HIS A 73 -13.94 1.05 19.01
CA HIS A 73 -14.32 2.45 19.08
C HIS A 73 -13.12 3.29 18.63
N GLY A 74 -13.33 4.30 17.79
CA GLY A 74 -12.24 5.19 17.38
C GLY A 74 -11.82 6.04 18.58
N ILE A 75 -10.52 6.22 18.79
CA ILE A 75 -10.00 7.10 19.85
C ILE A 75 -9.06 8.15 19.26
N LEU A 76 -9.18 9.37 19.75
CA LEU A 76 -8.13 10.37 19.72
C LEU A 76 -7.61 10.63 21.13
N ALA A 77 -6.31 10.85 21.27
CA ALA A 77 -5.72 11.40 22.48
C ALA A 77 -4.80 12.56 22.14
N ARG A 78 -4.77 13.58 23.00
CA ARG A 78 -3.90 14.74 22.84
C ARG A 78 -2.99 14.92 24.05
N TYR A 79 -1.74 15.23 23.75
CA TYR A 79 -0.69 15.48 24.73
C TYR A 79 -0.07 16.84 24.50
N LEU A 80 0.41 17.45 25.57
CA LEU A 80 1.30 18.60 25.51
C LEU A 80 2.68 18.17 24.98
N ALA A 81 3.52 19.14 24.64
CA ALA A 81 4.86 18.88 24.13
C ALA A 81 5.74 18.06 25.10
N ASP A 82 5.47 18.10 26.41
CA ASP A 82 6.16 17.30 27.42
C ASP A 82 5.61 15.87 27.60
N GLY A 83 4.57 15.49 26.84
CA GLY A 83 3.93 14.18 26.92
C GLY A 83 2.91 14.00 28.05
N SER A 84 2.61 15.05 28.82
CA SER A 84 1.44 15.07 29.70
C SER A 84 0.13 15.18 28.90
N PRO A 85 -1.01 14.65 29.39
CA PRO A 85 -2.28 14.76 28.67
C PRO A 85 -2.73 16.21 28.60
N ASP A 86 -3.24 16.62 27.44
CA ASP A 86 -3.90 17.92 27.32
C ASP A 86 -5.33 17.81 27.84
N LEU A 87 -5.54 18.19 29.10
CA LEU A 87 -6.85 18.08 29.75
C LEU A 87 -7.93 19.01 29.16
N SER A 88 -7.57 19.92 28.24
CA SER A 88 -8.56 20.72 27.51
C SER A 88 -9.16 20.00 26.30
N PHE A 89 -8.69 18.80 25.98
CA PHE A 89 -9.14 18.02 24.82
C PHE A 89 -10.05 16.87 25.24
N GLY A 90 -11.34 16.97 24.91
CA GLY A 90 -12.33 15.98 25.29
C GLY A 90 -12.35 15.71 26.80
N THR A 91 -12.35 14.43 27.18
CA THR A 91 -12.35 14.00 28.59
C THR A 91 -11.00 13.39 28.92
N ASN A 92 -10.28 13.98 29.87
CA ASN A 92 -8.94 13.54 30.30
C ASN A 92 -7.93 13.47 29.15
N GLY A 93 -8.02 14.40 28.19
CA GLY A 93 -7.16 14.44 27.01
C GLY A 93 -7.52 13.45 25.92
N ARG A 94 -8.74 12.88 25.95
CA ARG A 94 -9.17 11.84 25.02
C ARG A 94 -10.59 12.08 24.51
N ILE A 95 -10.82 11.61 23.29
CA ILE A 95 -12.13 11.53 22.65
C ILE A 95 -12.32 10.09 22.19
N SER A 96 -13.43 9.48 22.58
CA SER A 96 -13.86 8.20 22.01
C SER A 96 -15.07 8.45 21.15
N ILE A 97 -15.05 7.94 19.92
CA ILE A 97 -16.22 7.91 19.06
C ILE A 97 -16.85 6.51 19.15
N ASP A 98 -18.12 6.49 19.55
CA ASP A 98 -19.00 5.35 19.35
C ASP A 98 -19.69 5.58 18.00
N ALA A 99 -18.93 5.48 16.90
CA ALA A 99 -19.51 5.80 15.61
C ALA A 99 -20.64 4.81 15.34
N GLN A 100 -21.80 5.33 14.93
CA GLN A 100 -22.78 4.52 14.26
C GLN A 100 -22.44 4.59 12.76
N PRO A 101 -22.18 3.46 12.10
CA PRO A 101 -22.41 2.09 12.57
C PRO A 101 -21.23 1.51 13.39
N ALA A 102 -21.48 0.47 14.18
CA ALA A 102 -20.52 -0.12 15.13
C ALA A 102 -19.16 -0.52 14.51
N GLY A 103 -18.12 -0.62 15.36
CA GLY A 103 -16.81 -1.14 14.97
C GLY A 103 -15.81 -0.09 14.45
N ALA A 104 -16.05 1.18 14.77
CA ALA A 104 -15.18 2.29 14.39
C ALA A 104 -13.74 2.12 14.90
N GLY A 105 -12.77 2.41 14.05
CA GLY A 105 -11.37 2.49 14.47
C GLY A 105 -10.57 3.36 13.51
N PHE A 106 -9.77 4.27 14.06
CA PHE A 106 -8.91 5.13 13.24
C PHE A 106 -7.55 4.49 12.99
N ASN A 107 -7.07 4.60 11.76
CA ASN A 107 -5.78 4.11 11.30
C ASN A 107 -4.84 5.24 10.89
N ALA A 108 -5.38 6.40 10.49
CA ALA A 108 -4.61 7.53 10.03
C ALA A 108 -5.22 8.86 10.50
N ILE A 109 -4.40 9.92 10.53
CA ILE A 109 -4.79 11.26 10.93
C ILE A 109 -4.06 12.30 10.09
N VAL A 110 -4.75 13.38 9.74
CA VAL A 110 -4.16 14.54 9.08
C VAL A 110 -4.77 15.84 9.61
N LEU A 111 -3.98 16.92 9.59
CA LEU A 111 -4.42 18.26 9.98
C LEU A 111 -4.69 19.09 8.74
N GLN A 112 -5.86 19.72 8.68
CA GLN A 112 -6.18 20.71 7.65
C GLN A 112 -5.54 22.08 7.94
N PRO A 113 -5.44 22.97 6.93
CA PRO A 113 -4.81 24.28 7.10
C PRO A 113 -5.44 25.17 8.18
N ASP A 114 -6.73 24.97 8.48
CA ASP A 114 -7.46 25.66 9.54
C ASP A 114 -7.24 25.06 10.94
N GLY A 115 -6.41 24.03 11.04
CA GLY A 115 -6.14 23.29 12.28
C GLY A 115 -7.18 22.22 12.61
N SER A 116 -8.21 22.04 11.77
CA SER A 116 -9.15 20.94 11.91
C SER A 116 -8.45 19.60 11.75
N ILE A 117 -8.95 18.60 12.47
CA ILE A 117 -8.38 17.27 12.56
C ILE A 117 -9.27 16.33 11.73
N VAL A 118 -8.69 15.63 10.77
CA VAL A 118 -9.39 14.56 10.03
C VAL A 118 -8.78 13.22 10.41
N CYS A 119 -9.59 12.34 10.99
CA CYS A 119 -9.23 10.96 11.28
C CYS A 119 -9.86 10.03 10.26
N VAL A 120 -9.11 9.00 9.86
CA VAL A 120 -9.52 8.04 8.85
C VAL A 120 -9.30 6.63 9.34
N GLY A 121 -10.22 5.73 9.03
CA GLY A 121 -10.07 4.31 9.29
C GLY A 121 -11.29 3.53 8.84
N ASN A 122 -11.75 2.59 9.66
CA ASN A 122 -12.80 1.64 9.26
C ASN A 122 -13.99 1.73 10.20
N THR A 123 -15.15 1.42 9.65
CA THR A 123 -16.41 1.23 10.37
C THR A 123 -17.19 0.10 9.73
N THR A 124 -18.25 -0.40 10.37
CA THR A 124 -19.24 -1.20 9.63
C THR A 124 -20.04 -0.24 8.74
N GLY A 125 -20.19 -0.54 7.45
CA GLY A 125 -20.97 0.22 6.50
C GLY A 125 -22.47 -0.15 6.51
N PRO A 126 -23.31 0.56 5.75
CA PRO A 126 -24.73 0.26 5.63
C PRO A 126 -25.05 -1.15 5.11
N SER A 127 -24.14 -1.74 4.32
CA SER A 127 -24.25 -3.12 3.82
C SER A 127 -23.93 -4.19 4.88
N GLY A 128 -23.38 -3.80 6.04
CA GLY A 128 -22.87 -4.71 7.06
C GLY A 128 -21.41 -5.15 6.87
N SER A 129 -20.76 -4.75 5.77
CA SER A 129 -19.33 -4.99 5.52
C SER A 129 -18.46 -3.85 6.07
N SER A 130 -17.14 -4.06 6.19
CA SER A 130 -16.22 -2.96 6.54
C SER A 130 -16.25 -1.88 5.45
N ALA A 131 -16.35 -0.61 5.86
CA ALA A 131 -16.42 0.57 5.01
C ALA A 131 -15.44 1.64 5.47
N TYR A 132 -15.13 2.61 4.59
CA TYR A 132 -14.27 3.74 4.94
C TYR A 132 -14.96 4.64 5.96
N LEU A 133 -14.22 5.03 6.99
CA LEU A 133 -14.64 5.98 8.01
C LEU A 133 -13.75 7.23 7.92
N LEU A 134 -14.37 8.40 7.79
CA LEU A 134 -13.72 9.68 8.05
C LEU A 134 -14.49 10.39 9.17
N ALA A 135 -13.78 11.01 10.10
CA ALA A 135 -14.36 11.88 11.11
C ALA A 135 -13.56 13.18 11.20
N ARG A 136 -14.25 14.32 11.18
CA ARG A 136 -13.62 15.64 11.31
C ARG A 136 -13.92 16.26 12.66
N TYR A 137 -12.89 16.77 13.31
CA TYR A 137 -12.98 17.49 14.56
C TYR A 137 -12.39 18.89 14.39
N THR A 138 -12.88 19.85 15.17
CA THR A 138 -12.24 21.15 15.34
C THR A 138 -10.86 20.98 15.98
N VAL A 139 -10.06 22.05 15.97
CA VAL A 139 -8.75 22.10 16.64
C VAL A 139 -8.83 21.68 18.12
N ASP A 140 -9.96 21.90 18.79
CA ASP A 140 -10.20 21.57 20.20
C ASP A 140 -10.87 20.21 20.42
N GLY A 141 -11.09 19.43 19.35
CA GLY A 141 -11.63 18.08 19.44
C GLY A 141 -13.15 18.01 19.52
N VAL A 142 -13.86 19.08 19.13
CA VAL A 142 -15.31 19.01 18.96
C VAL A 142 -15.61 18.41 17.60
N LEU A 143 -16.46 17.39 17.52
CA LEU A 143 -16.87 16.80 16.23
C LEU A 143 -17.54 17.89 15.37
N ASP A 144 -17.09 18.06 14.14
CA ASP A 144 -17.52 19.16 13.27
C ASP A 144 -18.78 18.80 12.49
N PRO A 145 -19.96 19.35 12.84
CA PRO A 145 -21.22 18.97 12.18
C PRO A 145 -21.31 19.38 10.71
N SER A 146 -20.42 20.25 10.23
CA SER A 146 -20.40 20.69 8.82
C SER A 146 -19.74 19.69 7.86
N PHE A 147 -19.11 18.64 8.41
CA PHE A 147 -18.44 17.60 7.64
C PHE A 147 -19.30 16.35 7.50
N GLY A 148 -19.52 15.88 6.27
CA GLY A 148 -20.31 14.68 6.00
C GLY A 148 -21.69 14.73 6.67
N ASN A 149 -22.05 13.65 7.37
CA ASN A 149 -23.26 13.57 8.17
C ASN A 149 -22.92 13.76 9.66
N GLY A 150 -23.04 15.00 10.16
CA GLY A 150 -22.81 15.30 11.58
C GLY A 150 -21.36 15.12 12.03
N GLY A 151 -20.39 15.31 11.14
CA GLY A 151 -18.96 15.16 11.36
C GLY A 151 -18.37 13.83 10.95
N ILE A 152 -19.19 12.93 10.39
CA ILE A 152 -18.80 11.57 10.05
C ILE A 152 -19.15 11.28 8.59
N VAL A 153 -18.25 10.58 7.92
CA VAL A 153 -18.48 9.93 6.62
C VAL A 153 -18.24 8.45 6.81
N ALA A 154 -19.28 7.64 6.59
CA ALA A 154 -19.17 6.20 6.40
C ALA A 154 -19.44 5.93 4.92
N TYR A 155 -18.39 5.64 4.16
CA TYR A 155 -18.50 5.46 2.71
C TYR A 155 -18.20 4.01 2.33
N ASP A 156 -19.23 3.36 1.80
CA ASP A 156 -19.20 2.01 1.24
C ASP A 156 -19.21 2.19 -0.28
N PHE A 157 -18.18 1.69 -0.96
CA PHE A 157 -18.07 1.91 -2.40
C PHE A 157 -18.99 0.98 -3.20
N VAL A 158 -19.65 0.01 -2.53
CA VAL A 158 -20.60 -0.97 -3.10
C VAL A 158 -20.10 -1.50 -4.44
N LEU A 159 -18.81 -1.82 -4.51
CA LEU A 159 -18.17 -2.27 -5.74
C LEU A 159 -18.40 -3.78 -5.99
N GLY A 160 -19.36 -4.38 -5.30
CA GLY A 160 -19.58 -5.83 -5.29
C GLY A 160 -18.49 -6.63 -4.58
N PHE A 161 -17.64 -5.97 -3.80
CA PHE A 161 -16.51 -6.57 -3.07
C PHE A 161 -16.82 -6.82 -1.59
N GLY A 162 -15.92 -7.54 -0.90
CA GLY A 162 -15.97 -7.75 0.55
C GLY A 162 -15.46 -6.54 1.34
N ASP A 163 -14.93 -6.78 2.55
CA ASP A 163 -14.46 -5.73 3.46
C ASP A 163 -13.47 -4.71 2.83
N GLU A 164 -13.73 -3.43 3.08
CA GLU A 164 -12.93 -2.28 2.66
C GLU A 164 -12.17 -1.69 3.87
N PHE A 165 -10.89 -1.40 3.68
CA PHE A 165 -10.03 -0.93 4.78
C PHE A 165 -9.26 0.33 4.39
N ALA A 166 -9.52 1.45 5.06
CA ALA A 166 -8.74 2.67 4.92
C ALA A 166 -7.53 2.65 5.87
N THR A 167 -6.33 2.91 5.34
CA THR A 167 -5.07 2.80 6.09
C THR A 167 -4.25 4.08 6.09
N SER A 168 -4.44 4.98 5.12
CA SER A 168 -3.64 6.19 4.97
C SER A 168 -4.50 7.35 4.48
N VAL A 169 -4.11 8.57 4.85
CA VAL A 169 -4.75 9.80 4.41
C VAL A 169 -3.72 10.89 4.13
N ALA A 170 -3.97 11.74 3.15
CA ALA A 170 -3.23 12.98 2.93
C ALA A 170 -4.16 14.09 2.39
N LEU A 171 -3.68 15.33 2.44
CA LEU A 171 -4.38 16.51 1.93
C LEU A 171 -3.69 17.06 0.69
N GLN A 172 -4.44 17.16 -0.40
CA GLN A 172 -4.00 17.87 -1.60
C GLN A 172 -3.97 19.39 -1.34
N GLN A 173 -3.27 20.12 -2.22
CA GLN A 173 -3.06 21.57 -2.07
C GLN A 173 -4.37 22.38 -2.07
N ASP A 174 -5.41 21.87 -2.73
CA ASP A 174 -6.75 22.45 -2.78
C ASP A 174 -7.60 22.16 -1.52
N GLY A 175 -7.07 21.37 -0.57
CA GLY A 175 -7.76 20.94 0.63
C GLY A 175 -8.58 19.66 0.48
N SER A 176 -8.55 19.02 -0.70
CA SER A 176 -9.15 17.70 -0.92
C SER A 176 -8.45 16.65 -0.08
N ILE A 177 -9.23 15.72 0.45
CA ILE A 177 -8.79 14.63 1.32
C ILE A 177 -8.66 13.37 0.47
N VAL A 178 -7.45 12.85 0.34
CA VAL A 178 -7.20 11.59 -0.38
C VAL A 178 -6.99 10.48 0.64
N VAL A 179 -7.83 9.46 0.57
CA VAL A 179 -7.79 8.29 1.43
C VAL A 179 -7.34 7.08 0.61
N ALA A 180 -6.36 6.35 1.12
CA ALA A 180 -5.90 5.10 0.53
C ALA A 180 -6.04 3.94 1.51
N GLY A 181 -6.19 2.76 0.93
CA GLY A 181 -6.45 1.53 1.64
C GLY A 181 -6.57 0.38 0.66
N PHE A 182 -7.12 -0.74 1.09
CA PHE A 182 -7.33 -1.89 0.22
C PHE A 182 -8.76 -2.41 0.33
N VAL A 183 -9.18 -3.12 -0.71
CA VAL A 183 -10.43 -3.87 -0.73
C VAL A 183 -10.12 -5.35 -0.83
N ARG A 184 -10.89 -6.20 -0.14
CA ARG A 184 -10.76 -7.65 -0.26
C ARG A 184 -11.62 -8.16 -1.42
N GLY A 185 -10.99 -8.65 -2.48
CA GLY A 185 -11.65 -9.23 -3.65
C GLY A 185 -12.50 -10.47 -3.30
N VAL A 186 -13.54 -10.70 -4.10
CA VAL A 186 -14.56 -11.76 -3.91
C VAL A 186 -14.18 -13.13 -4.46
N ASP A 187 -13.08 -13.29 -5.20
CA ASP A 187 -12.72 -14.63 -5.70
C ASP A 187 -12.35 -15.55 -4.52
N PRO A 188 -13.17 -16.56 -4.19
CA PRO A 188 -12.88 -17.47 -3.08
C PRO A 188 -11.65 -18.36 -3.35
N PHE A 189 -11.17 -18.39 -4.59
CA PHE A 189 -10.00 -19.16 -5.03
C PHE A 189 -8.74 -18.30 -5.18
N LEU A 190 -8.87 -16.97 -5.23
CA LEU A 190 -7.76 -16.02 -5.25
C LEU A 190 -8.15 -14.78 -4.41
N PRO A 191 -7.90 -14.77 -3.08
CA PRO A 191 -8.12 -13.57 -2.30
C PRO A 191 -7.09 -12.55 -2.78
N VAL A 192 -7.46 -11.63 -3.67
CA VAL A 192 -6.61 -10.52 -4.10
C VAL A 192 -7.06 -9.28 -3.35
N ARG A 193 -6.11 -8.52 -2.81
CA ARG A 193 -6.34 -7.21 -2.20
C ARG A 193 -5.91 -6.13 -3.16
N ASP A 194 -6.87 -5.50 -3.81
CA ASP A 194 -6.62 -4.35 -4.68
C ASP A 194 -6.44 -3.10 -3.83
N MET A 195 -5.57 -2.22 -4.29
CA MET A 195 -5.37 -0.92 -3.65
C MET A 195 -6.54 -0.04 -4.03
N LEU A 196 -7.24 0.50 -3.05
CA LEU A 196 -8.36 1.41 -3.24
C LEU A 196 -7.93 2.82 -2.80
N VAL A 197 -8.13 3.78 -3.68
CA VAL A 197 -7.91 5.20 -3.37
C VAL A 197 -9.19 5.96 -3.68
N ALA A 198 -9.60 6.81 -2.76
CA ALA A 198 -10.77 7.67 -2.92
C ALA A 198 -10.43 9.11 -2.54
N ARG A 199 -11.11 10.06 -3.18
CA ARG A 199 -10.97 11.48 -2.89
C ARG A 199 -12.27 12.06 -2.38
N PHE A 200 -12.17 12.83 -1.31
CA PHE A 200 -13.27 13.57 -0.70
C PHE A 200 -12.94 15.05 -0.73
N GLY A 201 -13.95 15.90 -0.85
CA GLY A 201 -13.82 17.34 -0.62
C GLY A 201 -13.45 17.62 0.84
N SER A 202 -13.02 18.86 1.12
CA SER A 202 -12.68 19.31 2.48
C SER A 202 -13.85 19.21 3.49
N ASN A 203 -15.09 19.15 2.99
CA ASN A 203 -16.33 18.93 3.73
C ASN A 203 -16.76 17.45 3.84
N GLY A 204 -15.97 16.51 3.30
CA GLY A 204 -16.24 15.08 3.38
C GLY A 204 -17.16 14.51 2.31
N SER A 205 -17.65 15.31 1.35
CA SER A 205 -18.38 14.76 0.19
C SER A 205 -17.43 14.03 -0.76
N ILE A 206 -17.79 12.87 -1.27
CA ILE A 206 -17.01 12.18 -2.30
C ILE A 206 -16.83 13.07 -3.54
N ASP A 207 -15.62 13.16 -4.07
CA ASP A 207 -15.35 13.91 -5.29
C ASP A 207 -15.51 13.03 -6.52
N GLY A 208 -16.67 13.07 -7.17
CA GLY A 208 -16.97 12.26 -8.34
C GLY A 208 -16.05 12.47 -9.56
N SER A 209 -15.22 13.52 -9.58
CA SER A 209 -14.26 13.78 -10.66
C SER A 209 -12.93 13.01 -10.52
N PHE A 210 -12.67 12.42 -9.36
CA PHE A 210 -11.48 11.61 -9.11
C PHE A 210 -11.66 10.18 -9.62
N GLY A 211 -10.69 9.66 -10.37
CA GLY A 211 -10.72 8.30 -10.90
C GLY A 211 -12.03 8.00 -11.64
N THR A 212 -12.73 6.96 -11.21
CA THR A 212 -14.09 6.63 -11.65
C THR A 212 -15.07 6.86 -10.50
N ALA A 213 -15.91 7.89 -10.61
CA ALA A 213 -16.94 8.21 -9.63
C ALA A 213 -16.40 8.43 -8.19
N GLY A 214 -15.18 8.97 -8.08
CA GLY A 214 -14.55 9.37 -6.82
C GLY A 214 -13.57 8.38 -6.22
N SER A 215 -13.35 7.24 -6.88
CA SER A 215 -12.32 6.29 -6.48
C SER A 215 -11.62 5.63 -7.66
N ILE A 216 -10.50 4.97 -7.36
CA ILE A 216 -9.81 4.08 -8.27
C ILE A 216 -9.35 2.85 -7.49
N ALA A 217 -9.64 1.68 -8.05
CA ALA A 217 -9.00 0.43 -7.65
C ALA A 217 -7.80 0.19 -8.56
N VAL A 218 -6.60 0.18 -7.99
CA VAL A 218 -5.38 -0.23 -8.68
C VAL A 218 -5.25 -1.74 -8.49
N ALA A 219 -5.62 -2.48 -9.52
CA ALA A 219 -5.55 -3.93 -9.51
C ALA A 219 -4.10 -4.39 -9.38
N THR A 220 -3.83 -5.26 -8.42
CA THR A 220 -2.49 -5.80 -8.20
C THR A 220 -2.47 -7.29 -8.53
N VAL A 221 -1.44 -7.75 -9.25
CA VAL A 221 -1.27 -9.18 -9.59
C VAL A 221 -0.89 -10.07 -8.39
N ILE A 222 -0.70 -9.44 -7.22
CA ILE A 222 -0.35 -10.04 -5.94
C ILE A 222 -1.11 -9.29 -4.84
N ASN A 223 -1.41 -9.96 -3.72
CA ASN A 223 -2.09 -9.32 -2.59
C ASN A 223 -1.32 -8.07 -2.10
N GLY A 224 -1.98 -6.93 -1.90
CA GLY A 224 -1.37 -5.77 -1.23
C GLY A 224 -1.77 -5.70 0.25
N PHE A 225 -0.80 -5.65 1.16
CA PHE A 225 -1.04 -5.23 2.56
C PHE A 225 -0.24 -3.96 2.88
N GLY A 226 -0.73 -3.20 3.87
CA GLY A 226 0.03 -2.10 4.47
C GLY A 226 0.21 -0.91 3.53
N LEU A 227 -0.90 -0.40 3.01
CA LEU A 227 -0.89 0.72 2.10
C LEU A 227 -0.60 2.03 2.82
N SER A 228 0.42 2.72 2.34
CA SER A 228 0.77 4.07 2.74
C SER A 228 0.70 4.99 1.51
N LEU A 229 0.20 6.20 1.71
CA LEU A 229 0.04 7.21 0.68
C LEU A 229 0.83 8.45 1.06
N ILE A 230 1.53 9.02 0.09
CA ILE A 230 2.14 10.35 0.19
C ILE A 230 1.79 11.17 -1.06
N LEU A 231 1.82 12.49 -0.88
CA LEU A 231 1.68 13.44 -1.97
C LEU A 231 3.03 14.01 -2.34
N ARG A 232 3.25 14.20 -3.63
CA ARG A 232 4.39 14.95 -4.16
C ARG A 232 4.07 16.44 -4.17
N SER A 233 5.10 17.27 -4.35
CA SER A 233 4.94 18.72 -4.48
C SER A 233 4.15 19.16 -5.71
N ASP A 234 4.04 18.30 -6.72
CA ASP A 234 3.21 18.47 -7.92
C ASP A 234 1.82 17.84 -7.79
N ASP A 235 1.40 17.53 -6.55
CA ASP A 235 0.08 17.01 -6.18
C ASP A 235 -0.25 15.61 -6.74
N ARG A 236 0.73 14.95 -7.36
CA ARG A 236 0.67 13.52 -7.70
C ARG A 236 0.68 12.66 -6.45
N ILE A 237 -0.02 11.54 -6.52
CA ILE A 237 -0.21 10.61 -5.42
C ILE A 237 0.72 9.43 -5.61
N LEU A 238 1.51 9.10 -4.59
CA LEU A 238 2.31 7.89 -4.56
C LEU A 238 1.76 6.95 -3.52
N LEU A 239 1.59 5.71 -3.93
CA LEU A 239 1.12 4.63 -3.09
C LEU A 239 2.25 3.62 -2.91
N GLY A 240 2.49 3.20 -1.69
CA GLY A 240 3.40 2.10 -1.37
C GLY A 240 2.67 0.96 -0.70
N SER A 241 2.90 -0.26 -1.15
CA SER A 241 2.50 -1.49 -0.48
C SER A 241 3.62 -2.52 -0.53
N ALA A 242 3.48 -3.60 0.24
CA ALA A 242 4.35 -4.76 0.08
C ALA A 242 3.59 -6.04 0.40
N LEU A 243 3.95 -7.12 -0.30
CA LEU A 243 3.63 -8.48 0.10
C LEU A 243 4.52 -9.49 -0.60
N ASP A 244 4.69 -10.67 0.00
CA ASP A 244 5.29 -11.86 -0.62
C ASP A 244 6.66 -11.59 -1.26
N GLY A 245 7.49 -10.82 -0.54
CA GLY A 245 8.85 -10.52 -0.96
C GLY A 245 8.98 -9.43 -2.01
N VAL A 246 7.93 -8.63 -2.28
CA VAL A 246 8.07 -7.45 -3.15
C VAL A 246 7.48 -6.19 -2.51
N PHE A 247 8.06 -5.04 -2.84
CA PHE A 247 7.44 -3.74 -2.69
C PHE A 247 6.72 -3.37 -3.98
N MET A 248 5.56 -2.75 -3.86
CA MET A 248 4.85 -2.16 -4.98
C MET A 248 4.73 -0.66 -4.77
N VAL A 249 4.97 0.09 -5.84
CA VAL A 249 4.78 1.54 -5.86
C VAL A 249 3.92 1.90 -7.04
N ALA A 250 2.75 2.50 -6.80
CA ALA A 250 1.93 3.06 -7.86
C ALA A 250 2.00 4.58 -7.81
N MET A 251 2.02 5.23 -8.96
CA MET A 251 1.85 6.68 -9.04
C MET A 251 0.54 7.02 -9.75
N LEU A 252 -0.27 7.86 -9.11
CA LEU A 252 -1.46 8.43 -9.71
C LEU A 252 -1.22 9.92 -10.00
N THR A 253 -1.91 10.42 -11.02
CA THR A 253 -2.11 11.85 -11.23
C THR A 253 -2.89 12.45 -10.06
N SER A 254 -2.91 13.78 -9.95
CA SER A 254 -3.69 14.47 -8.92
C SER A 254 -5.18 14.14 -8.99
N ASN A 255 -5.71 13.74 -10.15
CA ASN A 255 -7.11 13.35 -10.34
C ASN A 255 -7.35 11.83 -10.29
N GLY A 256 -6.38 11.04 -9.81
CA GLY A 256 -6.61 9.62 -9.55
C GLY A 256 -6.60 8.73 -10.78
N THR A 257 -6.02 9.17 -11.89
CA THR A 257 -5.66 8.27 -13.01
C THR A 257 -4.25 7.75 -12.81
N LEU A 258 -3.97 6.53 -13.26
CA LEU A 258 -2.63 5.94 -13.17
C LEU A 258 -1.65 6.73 -14.06
N ASP A 259 -0.51 7.15 -13.50
CA ASP A 259 0.52 7.93 -14.20
C ASP A 259 1.47 6.99 -14.93
N THR A 260 1.14 6.68 -16.18
CA THR A 260 1.92 5.76 -17.03
C THR A 260 3.31 6.29 -17.42
N GLY A 261 3.63 7.55 -17.10
CA GLY A 261 4.98 8.09 -17.23
C GLY A 261 5.97 7.54 -16.20
N PHE A 262 5.52 6.68 -15.28
CA PHE A 262 6.32 6.02 -14.26
C PHE A 262 6.26 4.52 -14.43
N SER A 263 7.42 3.86 -14.56
CA SER A 263 7.50 2.41 -14.73
C SER A 263 6.70 1.86 -15.93
N ASP A 264 6.48 2.67 -16.97
CA ASP A 264 5.77 2.39 -18.23
C ASP A 264 4.27 2.04 -18.12
N ASP A 265 3.79 1.62 -16.95
CA ASP A 265 2.38 1.31 -16.64
C ASP A 265 1.85 2.03 -15.39
N GLY A 266 2.66 2.87 -14.75
CA GLY A 266 2.34 3.57 -13.50
C GLY A 266 2.53 2.74 -12.24
N LEU A 267 3.07 1.53 -12.34
CA LEU A 267 3.29 0.59 -11.24
C LEU A 267 4.71 0.00 -11.29
N ALA A 268 5.52 0.29 -10.28
CA ALA A 268 6.78 -0.38 -10.05
C ALA A 268 6.61 -1.55 -9.08
N ILE A 269 7.09 -2.75 -9.46
CA ILE A 269 7.17 -3.92 -8.60
C ILE A 269 8.65 -4.22 -8.36
N ILE A 270 9.08 -4.18 -7.10
CA ILE A 270 10.48 -4.24 -6.71
C ILE A 270 10.69 -5.45 -5.79
N PRO A 271 11.42 -6.48 -6.23
CA PRO A 271 11.76 -7.61 -5.39
C PRO A 271 12.61 -7.22 -4.18
N VAL A 272 12.35 -7.86 -3.06
CA VAL A 272 13.07 -7.72 -1.79
C VAL A 272 13.52 -9.11 -1.37
N VAL A 273 14.78 -9.24 -0.95
CA VAL A 273 15.31 -10.52 -0.46
C VAL A 273 14.63 -10.85 0.88
N GLY A 274 13.71 -11.81 0.88
CA GLY A 274 13.01 -12.33 2.06
C GLY A 274 11.61 -12.87 1.73
N SER A 275 11.14 -13.85 2.48
CA SER A 275 9.96 -14.67 2.12
C SER A 275 8.62 -13.96 2.31
N TYR A 276 8.57 -12.89 3.11
CA TYR A 276 7.32 -12.16 3.35
C TYR A 276 7.63 -10.73 3.79
N CYS A 277 7.05 -9.74 3.08
CA CYS A 277 7.26 -8.33 3.38
C CYS A 277 5.95 -7.61 3.68
N ILE A 278 5.87 -6.78 4.72
CA ILE A 278 4.75 -5.85 4.95
C ILE A 278 5.30 -4.43 4.92
N GLY A 279 4.98 -3.66 3.87
CA GLY A 279 5.22 -2.22 3.84
C GLY A 279 4.40 -1.56 4.92
N ARG A 280 5.00 -0.69 5.73
CA ARG A 280 4.28 0.02 6.80
C ARG A 280 4.31 1.53 6.63
N SER A 281 5.32 2.05 5.93
CA SER A 281 5.49 3.48 5.77
C SER A 281 6.20 3.81 4.46
N ILE A 282 5.72 4.85 3.80
CA ILE A 282 6.40 5.51 2.68
C ILE A 282 6.72 6.95 3.09
N ALA A 283 7.89 7.46 2.74
CA ALA A 283 8.32 8.82 3.07
C ALA A 283 8.99 9.50 1.88
N LEU A 284 8.65 10.77 1.64
CA LEU A 284 9.30 11.61 0.64
C LEU A 284 10.52 12.29 1.26
N GLN A 285 11.66 12.22 0.58
CA GLN A 285 12.86 12.95 0.94
C GLN A 285 12.87 14.34 0.27
N PRO A 286 13.59 15.34 0.82
CA PRO A 286 13.67 16.69 0.24
C PRO A 286 14.20 16.72 -1.20
N ASP A 287 14.98 15.71 -1.61
CA ASP A 287 15.51 15.55 -2.97
C ASP A 287 14.50 14.88 -3.94
N GLY A 288 13.26 14.68 -3.51
CA GLY A 288 12.18 14.07 -4.29
C GLY A 288 12.22 12.55 -4.36
N LYS A 289 13.18 11.90 -3.70
CA LYS A 289 13.25 10.43 -3.63
C LYS A 289 12.30 9.89 -2.58
N VAL A 290 11.92 8.64 -2.74
CA VAL A 290 10.92 7.99 -1.89
C VAL A 290 11.56 6.84 -1.14
N LEU A 291 11.39 6.81 0.17
CA LEU A 291 11.75 5.69 1.02
C LEU A 291 10.50 4.84 1.26
N LEU A 292 10.60 3.53 1.04
CA LEU A 292 9.61 2.58 1.55
C LEU A 292 10.28 1.76 2.63
N ALA A 293 9.60 1.64 3.77
CA ALA A 293 10.02 0.80 4.88
C ALA A 293 8.95 -0.23 5.21
N GLY A 294 9.40 -1.46 5.44
CA GLY A 294 8.55 -2.58 5.78
C GLY A 294 9.25 -3.60 6.66
N ASN A 295 8.48 -4.59 7.11
CA ASN A 295 9.02 -5.77 7.75
C ASN A 295 9.36 -6.77 6.66
N ALA A 296 10.48 -7.46 6.75
CA ALA A 296 10.85 -8.58 5.90
C ALA A 296 11.16 -9.78 6.80
N THR A 297 10.40 -10.86 6.68
CA THR A 297 10.68 -12.09 7.42
C THR A 297 11.44 -13.06 6.52
N ALA A 298 12.69 -13.30 6.89
CA ALA A 298 13.51 -14.43 6.44
C ALA A 298 14.04 -15.10 7.71
N ASP A 299 13.33 -16.12 8.20
CA ASP A 299 13.56 -16.90 9.43
C ASP A 299 13.64 -16.12 10.77
N THR A 300 13.78 -14.79 10.71
CA THR A 300 13.69 -13.80 11.79
C THR A 300 12.95 -12.56 11.25
N THR A 301 12.30 -11.79 12.11
CA THR A 301 11.66 -10.52 11.71
C THR A 301 12.73 -9.45 11.47
N GLY A 302 13.04 -9.17 10.21
CA GLY A 302 13.92 -8.08 9.78
C GLY A 302 13.15 -6.85 9.28
N MET A 303 13.86 -5.77 9.03
CA MET A 303 13.34 -4.55 8.42
C MET A 303 13.94 -4.41 7.01
N ALA A 304 13.10 -4.13 6.02
CA ALA A 304 13.53 -3.79 4.66
C ALA A 304 13.27 -2.32 4.38
N VAL A 305 14.26 -1.64 3.81
CA VAL A 305 14.16 -0.25 3.37
C VAL A 305 14.65 -0.16 1.93
N ILE A 306 13.84 0.40 1.04
CA ILE A 306 14.23 0.71 -0.33
C ILE A 306 14.13 2.23 -0.55
N ARG A 307 14.99 2.76 -1.43
CA ARG A 307 15.00 4.16 -1.84
C ARG A 307 14.81 4.23 -3.35
N LEU A 308 13.77 4.93 -3.78
CA LEU A 308 13.39 5.03 -5.19
C LEU A 308 13.53 6.46 -5.71
N HIS A 309 13.94 6.55 -6.97
CA HIS A 309 13.91 7.78 -7.74
C HIS A 309 12.60 7.84 -8.52
N THR A 310 11.81 8.90 -8.32
CA THR A 310 10.48 9.06 -8.95
C THR A 310 10.47 10.13 -10.05
N GLY A 311 11.65 10.60 -10.47
CA GLY A 311 11.80 11.56 -11.56
C GLY A 311 11.70 10.89 -12.94
N GLN A 312 11.25 11.64 -13.95
CA GLN A 312 11.11 11.16 -15.34
C GLN A 312 12.45 10.94 -16.08
N THR A 313 13.58 11.14 -15.42
CA THR A 313 14.89 11.02 -16.07
C THR A 313 15.42 9.61 -15.89
N LYS A 314 15.25 8.79 -16.92
CA LYS A 314 15.96 7.51 -17.09
C LYS A 314 17.45 7.83 -17.31
N VAL A 315 18.21 8.06 -16.23
CA VAL A 315 19.67 8.37 -16.29
C VAL A 315 20.54 7.20 -15.85
N GLY A 316 19.96 6.04 -15.56
CA GLY A 316 20.71 4.80 -15.37
C GLY A 316 20.83 4.04 -16.69
N VAL A 317 22.00 3.48 -16.96
CA VAL A 317 22.03 2.20 -17.68
C VAL A 317 21.23 1.26 -16.78
N GLU A 318 20.15 0.68 -17.30
CA GLU A 318 19.45 -0.40 -16.60
C GLU A 318 20.51 -1.47 -16.29
N GLU A 319 20.92 -1.59 -15.03
CA GLU A 319 21.36 -2.90 -14.55
C GLU A 319 20.12 -3.78 -14.64
N THR A 320 19.99 -4.41 -15.79
CA THR A 320 18.92 -5.34 -16.11
C THR A 320 19.12 -6.55 -15.20
N HIS A 321 18.55 -6.48 -13.99
CA HIS A 321 18.08 -7.68 -13.33
C HIS A 321 17.00 -8.25 -14.25
N SER A 322 17.43 -9.10 -15.17
CA SER A 322 16.55 -9.73 -16.15
C SER A 322 15.48 -10.47 -15.37
N ALA A 323 14.21 -10.05 -15.48
CA ALA A 323 13.11 -10.67 -14.75
C ALA A 323 12.99 -12.18 -15.10
N VAL A 324 13.45 -12.51 -16.31
CA VAL A 324 13.78 -13.87 -16.74
C VAL A 324 15.29 -14.11 -16.58
N GLY A 325 15.69 -14.96 -15.63
CA GLY A 325 17.10 -15.24 -15.31
C GLY A 325 17.83 -16.12 -16.33
N GLY A 326 17.10 -16.75 -17.26
CA GLY A 326 17.67 -17.57 -18.33
C GLY A 326 16.61 -18.07 -19.30
N LEU A 327 16.97 -18.15 -20.59
CA LEU A 327 16.17 -18.76 -21.64
C LEU A 327 17.00 -19.86 -22.33
N LEU A 328 16.63 -21.11 -22.07
CA LEU A 328 17.19 -22.29 -22.72
C LEU A 328 16.16 -22.91 -23.65
N ILE A 329 16.63 -23.38 -24.80
CA ILE A 329 15.79 -24.01 -25.81
C ILE A 329 16.47 -25.30 -26.24
N SER A 330 15.77 -26.42 -26.06
CA SER A 330 16.29 -27.74 -26.38
C SER A 330 15.16 -28.65 -26.88
N PRO A 331 15.38 -29.44 -27.95
CA PRO A 331 16.57 -29.47 -28.78
C PRO A 331 16.66 -28.25 -29.72
N ASN A 332 17.88 -27.89 -30.11
CA ASN A 332 18.15 -26.96 -31.21
C ASN A 332 19.26 -27.61 -32.08
N PRO A 333 18.98 -28.07 -33.31
CA PRO A 333 17.78 -27.79 -34.11
C PRO A 333 16.49 -28.44 -33.60
N ILE A 334 15.36 -27.73 -33.78
CA ILE A 334 13.99 -28.17 -33.49
C ILE A 334 13.52 -29.06 -34.64
N ARG A 335 12.90 -30.21 -34.35
CA ARG A 335 12.28 -31.08 -35.37
C ARG A 335 10.77 -31.10 -35.21
N ASP A 336 10.27 -31.95 -34.34
CA ASP A 336 8.86 -32.17 -34.02
C ASP A 336 8.47 -31.54 -32.68
N HIS A 337 9.42 -31.33 -31.76
CA HIS A 337 9.14 -30.72 -30.47
C HIS A 337 10.27 -29.81 -30.00
N VAL A 338 9.94 -28.93 -29.06
CA VAL A 338 10.89 -28.09 -28.33
C VAL A 338 10.48 -27.92 -26.88
N THR A 339 11.47 -27.93 -25.99
CA THR A 339 11.34 -27.54 -24.60
C THR A 339 11.97 -26.16 -24.43
N ILE A 340 11.18 -25.24 -23.89
CA ILE A 340 11.63 -23.90 -23.53
C ILE A 340 11.71 -23.83 -22.01
N THR A 341 12.92 -23.68 -21.49
CA THR A 341 13.14 -23.45 -20.07
C THR A 341 13.31 -21.95 -19.83
N CYS A 342 12.44 -21.39 -19.00
CA CYS A 342 12.59 -20.03 -18.49
C CYS A 342 12.62 -20.02 -16.96
N THR A 343 13.47 -19.17 -16.38
CA THR A 343 13.53 -18.98 -14.94
C THR A 343 12.97 -17.62 -14.60
N LEU A 344 11.90 -17.57 -13.82
CA LEU A 344 11.24 -16.34 -13.40
C LEU A 344 11.64 -15.98 -11.98
N SER A 345 12.01 -14.72 -11.76
CA SER A 345 12.38 -14.25 -10.43
C SER A 345 11.18 -14.03 -9.50
N TYR A 346 9.98 -13.88 -10.06
CA TYR A 346 8.70 -13.70 -9.36
C TYR A 346 7.54 -14.10 -10.29
N LEU A 347 6.29 -14.08 -9.79
CA LEU A 347 5.12 -14.37 -10.61
C LEU A 347 4.95 -13.32 -11.71
N GLN A 348 4.85 -13.75 -12.97
CA GLN A 348 4.73 -12.88 -14.12
C GLN A 348 3.82 -13.47 -15.19
N ARG A 349 3.22 -12.60 -16.00
CA ARG A 349 2.60 -13.03 -17.25
C ARG A 349 3.67 -13.20 -18.31
N VAL A 350 3.63 -14.35 -18.98
CA VAL A 350 4.62 -14.73 -19.98
C VAL A 350 3.94 -14.85 -21.34
N ASP A 351 4.61 -14.29 -22.34
CA ASP A 351 4.32 -14.46 -23.76
C ASP A 351 5.52 -15.12 -24.43
N ILE A 352 5.29 -16.22 -25.13
CA ILE A 352 6.31 -16.90 -25.92
C ILE A 352 5.85 -16.99 -27.36
N ARG A 353 6.67 -16.46 -28.26
CA ARG A 353 6.40 -16.46 -29.70
C ARG A 353 7.64 -16.80 -30.51
N MET A 354 7.42 -17.42 -31.65
CA MET A 354 8.44 -17.66 -32.66
C MET A 354 8.29 -16.65 -33.79
N VAL A 355 9.39 -15.98 -34.14
CA VAL A 355 9.44 -14.97 -35.20
C VAL A 355 10.46 -15.36 -36.27
N ASP A 356 10.20 -14.97 -37.52
CA ASP A 356 11.16 -15.12 -38.62
C ASP A 356 12.24 -14.02 -38.61
N ALA A 357 13.15 -14.07 -39.59
CA ALA A 357 14.23 -13.09 -39.74
C ALA A 357 13.75 -11.65 -40.00
N THR A 358 12.49 -11.45 -40.39
CA THR A 358 11.88 -10.13 -40.57
C THR A 358 11.18 -9.63 -39.31
N GLY A 359 11.15 -10.45 -38.24
CA GLY A 359 10.46 -10.14 -36.98
C GLY A 359 8.96 -10.46 -37.01
N ARG A 360 8.44 -11.06 -38.09
CA ARG A 360 7.04 -11.46 -38.19
C ARG A 360 6.79 -12.68 -37.31
N VAL A 361 5.71 -12.65 -36.52
CA VAL A 361 5.28 -13.81 -35.72
C VAL A 361 4.82 -14.93 -36.65
N VAL A 362 5.53 -16.05 -36.58
CA VAL A 362 5.25 -17.29 -37.32
C VAL A 362 4.36 -18.19 -36.48
N ARG A 363 4.57 -18.19 -35.15
CA ARG A 363 3.75 -18.97 -34.22
C ARG A 363 3.70 -18.35 -32.84
N GLN A 364 2.51 -18.28 -32.26
CA GLN A 364 2.32 -17.99 -30.84
C GLN A 364 2.34 -19.30 -30.07
N LEU A 365 3.27 -19.46 -29.12
CA LEU A 365 3.43 -20.70 -28.33
C LEU A 365 2.69 -20.58 -27.01
N LEU A 366 2.82 -19.43 -26.35
CA LEU A 366 2.20 -19.13 -25.07
C LEU A 366 1.73 -17.69 -25.11
N GLN A 367 0.49 -17.40 -24.74
CA GLN A 367 -0.04 -16.04 -24.76
C GLN A 367 -0.60 -15.66 -23.40
N ASN A 368 -0.01 -14.65 -22.77
CA ASN A 368 -0.52 -14.01 -21.58
C ASN A 368 -0.84 -14.99 -20.43
N ILE A 369 0.02 -16.00 -20.23
CA ILE A 369 -0.15 -17.01 -19.18
C ILE A 369 0.62 -16.59 -17.92
N SER A 370 -0.01 -16.68 -16.76
CA SER A 370 0.63 -16.39 -15.48
C SER A 370 1.43 -17.60 -14.99
N LEU A 371 2.72 -17.41 -14.74
CA LEU A 371 3.61 -18.44 -14.19
C LEU A 371 4.22 -17.94 -12.87
N PRO A 372 4.29 -18.78 -11.81
CA PRO A 372 4.89 -18.40 -10.54
C PRO A 372 6.41 -18.23 -10.64
N ALA A 373 7.05 -17.73 -9.57
CA ALA A 373 8.51 -17.69 -9.48
C ALA A 373 9.11 -19.11 -9.61
N GLY A 374 10.29 -19.23 -10.20
CA GLY A 374 11.00 -20.50 -10.35
C GLY A 374 11.30 -20.86 -11.81
N GLU A 375 11.87 -22.06 -11.99
CA GLU A 375 12.15 -22.62 -13.31
C GLU A 375 10.91 -23.30 -13.88
N HIS A 376 10.57 -22.97 -15.13
CA HIS A 376 9.47 -23.56 -15.88
C HIS A 376 10.01 -24.24 -17.13
N GLN A 377 9.63 -25.49 -17.33
CA GLN A 377 9.94 -26.25 -18.55
C GLN A 377 8.64 -26.41 -19.35
N LEU A 378 8.56 -25.71 -20.47
CA LEU A 378 7.36 -25.65 -21.31
C LEU A 378 7.60 -26.44 -22.60
N HIS A 379 6.76 -27.44 -22.84
CA HIS A 379 6.89 -28.34 -24.00
C HIS A 379 5.91 -27.93 -25.11
N PHE A 380 6.42 -27.80 -26.33
CA PHE A 380 5.64 -27.44 -27.50
C PHE A 380 5.94 -28.37 -28.68
N GLU A 381 4.89 -28.91 -29.29
CA GLU A 381 4.95 -29.70 -30.52
C GLU A 381 4.87 -28.77 -31.74
N PHE A 382 5.68 -29.02 -32.75
CA PHE A 382 5.75 -28.34 -34.04
C PHE A 382 5.27 -29.28 -35.14
N ASP A 383 4.27 -28.84 -35.88
CA ASP A 383 3.79 -29.49 -37.09
C ASP A 383 4.58 -29.01 -38.32
N ASP A 384 4.33 -29.64 -39.47
CA ASP A 384 4.95 -29.29 -40.76
C ASP A 384 4.54 -27.89 -41.26
N ALA A 385 3.66 -27.17 -40.54
CA ALA A 385 3.22 -25.84 -40.91
C ALA A 385 4.30 -24.76 -40.65
N VAL A 386 5.31 -25.05 -39.83
CA VAL A 386 6.48 -24.17 -39.64
C VAL A 386 7.60 -24.62 -40.57
N PRO A 387 7.96 -23.83 -41.60
CA PRO A 387 8.99 -24.22 -42.56
C PRO A 387 10.36 -24.47 -41.92
N VAL A 388 11.20 -25.25 -42.61
CA VAL A 388 12.62 -25.37 -42.28
C VAL A 388 13.28 -24.00 -42.45
N GLY A 389 14.00 -23.55 -41.42
CA GLY A 389 14.54 -22.20 -41.43
C GLY A 389 15.14 -21.73 -40.11
N LEU A 390 15.64 -20.50 -40.14
CA LEU A 390 16.19 -19.81 -38.97
C LEU A 390 15.11 -18.93 -38.35
N TYR A 391 14.87 -19.11 -37.05
CA TYR A 391 13.86 -18.38 -36.30
C TYR A 391 14.43 -17.83 -35.00
N THR A 392 13.73 -16.88 -34.40
CA THR A 392 13.99 -16.43 -33.04
C THR A 392 12.80 -16.78 -32.17
N ILE A 393 13.03 -17.47 -31.06
CA ILE A 393 12.03 -17.60 -30.00
C ILE A 393 12.22 -16.41 -29.05
N GLN A 394 11.14 -15.68 -28.83
CA GLN A 394 11.07 -14.53 -27.94
C GLN A 394 10.22 -14.91 -26.73
N CYS A 395 10.79 -14.78 -25.54
CA CYS A 395 10.09 -14.92 -24.26
C CYS A 395 10.00 -13.53 -23.63
N SER A 396 8.78 -13.04 -23.44
CA SER A 396 8.50 -11.69 -22.94
C SER A 396 7.67 -11.75 -21.66
N THR A 397 7.97 -10.89 -20.71
CA THR A 397 7.20 -10.73 -19.45
C THR A 397 6.58 -9.34 -19.30
N GLY A 398 6.43 -8.61 -20.41
CA GLY A 398 5.98 -7.21 -20.45
C GLY A 398 7.10 -6.22 -20.10
N GLN A 399 7.96 -6.57 -19.14
CA GLN A 399 9.10 -5.75 -18.69
C GLN A 399 10.43 -6.14 -19.35
N THR A 400 10.59 -7.40 -19.75
CA THR A 400 11.84 -7.91 -20.33
C THR A 400 11.51 -8.85 -21.49
N MET A 401 12.35 -8.81 -22.52
CA MET A 401 12.27 -9.74 -23.65
C MET A 401 13.61 -10.44 -23.83
N LEU A 402 13.62 -11.76 -23.69
CA LEU A 402 14.76 -12.59 -24.05
C LEU A 402 14.54 -13.22 -25.41
N ASN A 403 15.58 -13.20 -26.23
CA ASN A 403 15.59 -13.73 -27.58
C ASN A 403 16.61 -14.86 -27.68
N LYS A 404 16.22 -15.97 -28.30
CA LYS A 404 17.15 -17.06 -28.62
C LYS A 404 16.96 -17.48 -30.07
N LEU A 405 18.06 -17.48 -30.81
CA LEU A 405 18.11 -17.95 -32.18
C LEU A 405 18.02 -19.48 -32.21
N VAL A 406 17.16 -20.01 -33.07
CA VAL A 406 16.88 -21.45 -33.20
C VAL A 406 16.77 -21.85 -34.66
N VAL A 407 17.13 -23.10 -34.96
CA VAL A 407 16.99 -23.67 -36.30
C VAL A 407 15.85 -24.68 -36.28
N LYS A 408 14.87 -24.55 -37.18
CA LYS A 408 13.85 -25.58 -37.46
C LYS A 408 14.36 -26.46 -38.61
N GLN A 409 14.42 -27.77 -38.39
CA GLN A 409 14.76 -28.80 -39.37
C GLN A 409 13.58 -29.71 -39.68
#